data_AF-A0A935QEY8-F1
#
_entry.id   AF-A0A935QEY8-F1
#
_cell.length_a   1.000
_cell.length_b   1.000
_cell.length_c   1.000
_cell.angle_alpha   90.00
_cell.angle_beta   90.00
_cell.angle_gamma   90.00
#
_symmetry.space_group_name_H-M   'P 1'
#
loop_
_entity.id
_entity.type
_entity.pdbx_description
1 polymer ?
#
loop_
_entity_poly.entity_id
_entity_poly.type
_entity_poly.pdbx_seq_one_letter_code
_entity_poly.pdbx_strand_id
1 'polypeptide(L)'
;MDRAAPAIRHAALAREGGEFQSPSLERLVRALSRLPGLGRKSATRIALDLLREDAESPRELAEALDEARANVRHCGRCGAITEADPCAICTSPSREPHQLCVVASPVDVLPFEKAGFYRGRYFVLGRLLSPLDGVRAEDLPFARLASRVEQDAIGEMILALDASVEGEATSLYIQRMFSGRDLRLSRLATGIPVGGALAYTDEATLHRAFQFRRDFDLNPFPAQPISGQWFRGWSPATRRRSRPRR
;
A
#
# COMPACT_ATOMS: atom_id res chain seq x y z
N MET A 1 -30.12 -48.88 -6.37
CA MET A 1 -29.96 -48.91 -7.84
C MET A 1 -29.79 -47.47 -8.32
N ASP A 2 -28.72 -46.99 -8.91
CA ASP A 2 -27.31 -47.36 -8.99
C ASP A 2 -26.66 -46.05 -9.47
N ARG A 3 -25.98 -45.31 -8.59
CA ARG A 3 -25.26 -44.07 -8.97
C ARG A 3 -23.82 -44.45 -9.26
N ALA A 4 -23.56 -44.84 -10.51
CA ALA A 4 -22.21 -45.02 -11.02
C ALA A 4 -21.50 -43.66 -11.08
N ALA A 5 -20.53 -43.45 -10.19
CA ALA A 5 -19.55 -42.38 -10.30
C ALA A 5 -18.53 -42.73 -11.41
N PRO A 6 -18.06 -41.78 -12.23
CA PRO A 6 -17.15 -42.09 -13.32
C PRO A 6 -15.76 -42.42 -12.75
N ALA A 7 -15.23 -43.57 -13.16
CA ALA A 7 -13.91 -44.06 -12.80
C ALA A 7 -12.81 -43.07 -13.22
N ILE A 8 -12.17 -42.45 -12.23
CA ILE A 8 -10.99 -41.60 -12.42
C ILE A 8 -9.85 -42.51 -12.90
N ARG A 9 -9.38 -42.31 -14.13
CA ARG A 9 -8.29 -43.09 -14.73
C ARG A 9 -6.97 -42.79 -13.99
N HIS A 10 -6.58 -43.69 -13.08
CA HIS A 10 -5.38 -43.61 -12.23
C HIS A 10 -4.01 -43.75 -12.95
N ALA A 11 -3.97 -43.93 -14.27
CA ALA A 11 -2.79 -44.48 -14.94
C ALA A 11 -1.72 -43.47 -15.42
N ALA A 12 -1.93 -42.14 -15.33
CA ALA A 12 -1.02 -41.16 -15.97
C ALA A 12 -0.16 -40.31 -14.99
N LEU A 13 -0.37 -40.38 -13.68
CA LEU A 13 0.32 -39.50 -12.70
C LEU A 13 1.54 -40.13 -12.02
N ALA A 14 1.89 -41.39 -12.32
CA ALA A 14 2.91 -42.15 -11.60
C ALA A 14 4.37 -41.86 -12.00
N ARG A 15 4.66 -40.78 -12.74
CA ARG A 15 6.02 -40.53 -13.29
C ARG A 15 6.70 -39.22 -12.90
N GLU A 16 6.16 -38.47 -11.95
CA GLU A 16 6.87 -37.35 -11.34
C GLU A 16 6.95 -37.60 -9.83
N GLY A 17 8.15 -37.93 -9.34
CA GLY A 17 8.46 -38.38 -7.98
C GLY A 17 7.70 -37.65 -6.86
N GLY A 18 6.54 -38.19 -6.50
CA GLY A 18 5.74 -37.78 -5.36
C GLY A 18 6.09 -38.65 -4.14
N GLU A 19 6.12 -38.03 -2.97
CA GLU A 19 6.42 -38.71 -1.70
C GLU A 19 5.18 -39.46 -1.18
N PHE A 20 3.99 -39.10 -1.65
CA PHE A 20 2.72 -39.72 -1.24
C PHE A 20 2.22 -40.76 -2.25
N GLN A 21 1.66 -41.86 -1.72
CA GLN A 21 1.01 -42.90 -2.54
C GLN A 21 -0.32 -42.43 -3.18
N SER A 22 -0.95 -41.38 -2.63
CA SER A 22 -2.19 -40.80 -3.16
C SER A 22 -1.88 -39.70 -4.20
N PRO A 23 -2.22 -39.90 -5.49
CA PRO A 23 -1.97 -38.89 -6.52
C PRO A 23 -2.74 -37.58 -6.29
N SER A 24 -3.93 -37.67 -5.70
CA SER A 24 -4.77 -36.51 -5.37
C SER A 24 -4.15 -35.65 -4.26
N LEU A 25 -3.55 -36.29 -3.24
CA LEU A 25 -2.82 -35.60 -2.19
C LEU A 25 -1.58 -34.91 -2.74
N GLU A 26 -0.78 -35.60 -3.57
CA GLU A 26 0.41 -35.00 -4.18
C GLU A 26 0.04 -33.77 -5.05
N ARG A 27 -1.08 -33.83 -5.79
CA ARG A 27 -1.58 -32.68 -6.55
C ARG A 27 -1.96 -31.51 -5.63
N LEU A 28 -2.64 -31.76 -4.52
CA LEU A 28 -3.01 -30.71 -3.56
C LEU A 28 -1.77 -30.05 -2.93
N VAL A 29 -0.80 -30.85 -2.47
CA VAL A 29 0.47 -30.35 -1.91
C VAL A 29 1.22 -29.52 -2.94
N ARG A 30 1.30 -29.98 -4.19
CA ARG A 30 1.96 -29.24 -5.27
C ARG A 30 1.26 -27.91 -5.57
N ALA A 31 -0.07 -27.89 -5.58
CA ALA A 31 -0.84 -26.66 -5.80
C ALA A 31 -0.60 -25.64 -4.68
N LEU A 32 -0.70 -26.07 -3.43
CA LEU A 32 -0.45 -25.22 -2.26
C LEU A 32 1.00 -24.71 -2.20
N SER A 33 1.97 -25.52 -2.61
CA SER A 33 3.40 -25.15 -2.64
C SER A 33 3.74 -24.07 -3.68
N ARG A 34 2.82 -23.75 -4.60
CA ARG A 34 3.01 -22.65 -5.57
C ARG A 34 2.63 -21.29 -4.99
N LEU A 35 1.96 -21.26 -3.84
CA LEU A 35 1.60 -20.01 -3.19
C LEU A 35 2.83 -19.38 -2.53
N PRO A 36 3.01 -18.05 -2.63
CA PRO A 36 4.16 -17.37 -2.04
C PRO A 36 4.19 -17.62 -0.52
N GLY A 37 5.37 -17.97 0.00
CA GLY A 37 5.57 -18.25 1.42
C GLY A 37 5.21 -19.68 1.88
N LEU A 38 4.64 -20.53 1.01
CA LEU A 38 4.35 -21.92 1.33
C LEU A 38 5.34 -22.88 0.66
N GLY A 39 6.30 -23.37 1.46
CA GLY A 39 7.15 -24.49 1.05
C GLY A 39 6.44 -25.85 1.14
N ARG A 40 7.01 -26.89 0.51
CA ARG A 40 6.41 -28.23 0.44
C ARG A 40 6.02 -28.79 1.80
N LYS A 41 6.85 -28.62 2.84
CA LYS A 41 6.55 -29.07 4.21
C LYS A 41 5.30 -28.40 4.79
N SER A 42 5.18 -27.07 4.64
CA SER A 42 4.02 -26.31 5.11
C SER A 42 2.77 -26.66 4.31
N ALA A 43 2.90 -26.80 2.99
CA ALA A 43 1.83 -27.23 2.10
C ALA A 43 1.31 -28.64 2.42
N THR A 44 2.20 -29.59 2.73
CA THR A 44 1.83 -30.93 3.20
C THR A 44 1.02 -30.87 4.47
N ARG A 45 1.44 -30.06 5.46
CA ARG A 45 0.71 -29.91 6.73
C ARG A 45 -0.71 -29.39 6.48
N ILE A 46 -0.84 -28.31 5.72
CA ILE A 46 -2.13 -27.72 5.36
C ILE A 46 -3.00 -28.72 4.59
N ALA A 47 -2.43 -29.44 3.63
CA ALA A 47 -3.17 -30.43 2.84
C ALA A 47 -3.74 -31.57 3.71
N LEU A 48 -2.97 -32.05 4.69
CA LEU A 48 -3.43 -33.09 5.61
C LEU A 48 -4.46 -32.55 6.62
N ASP A 49 -4.31 -31.31 7.07
CA ASP A 49 -5.29 -30.67 7.95
C ASP A 49 -6.64 -30.47 7.22
N LEU A 50 -6.63 -29.96 5.98
CA LEU A 50 -7.84 -29.83 5.15
C LEU A 50 -8.55 -31.17 4.86
N LEU A 51 -7.82 -32.28 4.86
CA LEU A 51 -8.43 -33.62 4.68
C LEU A 51 -9.03 -34.20 5.98
N ARG A 52 -8.68 -33.63 7.14
CA ARG A 52 -9.19 -34.04 8.45
C ARG A 52 -10.41 -33.23 8.88
N GLU A 53 -10.54 -32.01 8.35
CA GLU A 53 -11.68 -31.14 8.62
C GLU A 53 -12.99 -31.69 8.03
N ASP A 54 -14.11 -31.24 8.58
CA ASP A 54 -15.44 -31.54 8.04
C ASP A 54 -15.56 -31.00 6.61
N ALA A 55 -16.33 -31.71 5.77
CA ALA A 55 -16.39 -31.47 4.33
C ALA A 55 -16.84 -30.05 3.93
N GLU A 56 -17.42 -29.25 4.84
CA GLU A 56 -17.87 -27.89 4.58
C GLU A 56 -16.69 -26.90 4.46
N SER A 57 -15.66 -26.98 5.31
CA SER A 57 -14.52 -26.03 5.29
C SER A 57 -13.69 -26.08 3.99
N PRO A 58 -13.26 -27.25 3.49
CA PRO A 58 -12.52 -27.33 2.23
C PRO A 58 -13.34 -26.95 1.00
N ARG A 59 -14.67 -27.16 1.04
CA ARG A 59 -15.57 -26.75 -0.05
C ARG A 59 -15.76 -25.25 -0.08
N GLU A 60 -15.99 -24.63 1.07
CA GLU A 60 -16.07 -23.18 1.20
C GLU A 60 -14.80 -22.50 0.66
N LEU A 61 -13.61 -23.04 0.98
CA LEU A 61 -12.35 -22.52 0.44
C LEU A 61 -12.27 -22.63 -1.08
N ALA A 62 -12.70 -23.75 -1.66
CA ALA A 62 -12.70 -23.93 -3.11
C ALA A 62 -13.68 -22.97 -3.80
N GLU A 63 -14.89 -22.83 -3.25
CA GLU A 63 -15.92 -21.91 -3.74
C GLU A 63 -15.46 -20.45 -3.66
N ALA A 64 -14.87 -20.04 -2.54
CA ALA A 64 -14.34 -18.68 -2.36
C ALA A 64 -13.21 -18.34 -3.35
N LEU A 65 -12.35 -19.32 -3.68
CA LEU A 65 -11.30 -19.14 -4.69
C LEU A 65 -11.90 -18.94 -6.10
N ASP A 66 -12.90 -19.75 -6.45
CA ASP A 66 -13.57 -19.65 -7.75
C ASP A 66 -14.37 -18.35 -7.87
N GLU A 67 -15.09 -17.98 -6.81
CA GLU A 67 -15.85 -16.71 -6.73
C GLU A 67 -14.92 -15.50 -6.85
N ALA A 68 -13.84 -15.45 -6.06
CA ALA A 68 -12.88 -14.36 -6.12
C ALA A 68 -12.28 -14.24 -7.53
N ARG A 69 -11.94 -15.36 -8.17
CA ARG A 69 -11.39 -15.36 -9.53
C ARG A 69 -12.40 -14.87 -10.58
N ALA A 70 -13.69 -15.14 -10.39
CA ALA A 70 -14.74 -14.74 -11.31
C ALA A 70 -15.15 -13.26 -11.15
N ASN A 71 -15.21 -12.77 -9.92
CA ASN A 71 -15.80 -11.48 -9.60
C ASN A 71 -14.78 -10.35 -9.40
N VAL A 72 -13.62 -10.67 -8.84
CA VAL A 72 -12.61 -9.66 -8.48
C VAL A 72 -11.91 -9.14 -9.73
N ARG A 73 -11.94 -7.82 -9.90
CA ARG A 73 -11.32 -7.09 -11.01
C ARG A 73 -10.64 -5.83 -10.50
N HIS A 74 -10.00 -5.09 -11.42
CA HIS A 74 -9.49 -3.76 -11.15
C HIS A 74 -10.43 -2.70 -11.69
N CYS A 75 -10.67 -1.66 -10.90
CA CYS A 75 -11.42 -0.49 -11.31
C CYS A 75 -10.74 0.17 -12.53
N GLY A 76 -11.50 0.41 -13.60
CA GLY A 76 -10.99 1.08 -14.80
C GLY A 76 -10.51 2.50 -14.52
N ARG A 77 -11.12 3.17 -13.53
CA ARG A 77 -10.84 4.58 -13.17
C ARG A 77 -9.65 4.75 -12.22
N CYS A 78 -9.57 3.97 -11.14
CA CYS A 78 -8.50 4.12 -10.14
C CYS A 78 -7.55 2.93 -10.03
N GLY A 79 -7.83 1.78 -10.61
CA GLY A 79 -6.99 0.58 -10.49
C GLY A 79 -7.09 -0.18 -9.16
N ALA A 80 -7.93 0.26 -8.22
CA ALA A 80 -8.18 -0.49 -6.99
C ALA A 80 -8.91 -1.82 -7.27
N ILE A 81 -8.76 -2.78 -6.37
CA ILE A 81 -9.50 -4.05 -6.40
C ILE A 81 -10.98 -3.79 -6.11
N THR A 82 -11.86 -4.34 -6.94
CA THR A 82 -13.30 -4.16 -6.81
C THR A 82 -14.06 -5.22 -7.60
N GLU A 83 -15.35 -5.38 -7.32
CA GLU A 83 -16.28 -6.17 -8.15
C GLU A 83 -17.16 -5.26 -9.03
N ALA A 84 -17.21 -3.95 -8.75
CA ALA A 84 -17.99 -2.97 -9.50
C ALA A 84 -17.07 -1.95 -10.17
N ASP A 85 -17.27 -1.70 -11.47
CA ASP A 85 -16.51 -0.69 -12.22
C ASP A 85 -17.44 0.42 -12.72
N PRO A 86 -17.30 1.68 -12.26
CA PRO A 86 -16.29 2.18 -11.31
C PRO A 86 -16.54 1.75 -9.85
N CYS A 87 -15.47 1.62 -9.07
CA CYS A 87 -15.57 1.20 -7.67
C CYS A 87 -16.30 2.21 -6.77
N ALA A 88 -16.78 1.76 -5.62
CA ALA A 88 -17.51 2.59 -4.64
C ALA A 88 -16.73 3.85 -4.19
N ILE A 89 -15.40 3.77 -4.13
CA ILE A 89 -14.55 4.93 -3.82
C ILE A 89 -14.63 5.99 -4.94
N CYS A 90 -14.64 5.56 -6.20
CA CYS A 90 -14.70 6.48 -7.34
C CYS A 90 -16.06 7.15 -7.50
N THR A 91 -17.14 6.44 -7.17
CA THR A 91 -18.53 6.90 -7.33
C THR A 91 -19.07 7.62 -6.09
N SER A 92 -18.41 7.48 -4.93
CA SER A 92 -18.90 8.07 -3.70
C SER A 92 -18.98 9.61 -3.78
N PRO A 93 -20.14 10.22 -3.49
CA PRO A 93 -20.30 11.67 -3.40
C PRO A 93 -19.76 12.24 -2.09
N SER A 94 -19.51 11.41 -1.06
CA SER A 94 -18.97 11.87 0.22
C SER A 94 -17.45 12.12 0.20
N ARG A 95 -16.80 11.85 -0.94
CA ARG A 95 -15.36 11.96 -1.12
C ARG A 95 -14.99 13.24 -1.85
N GLU A 96 -13.83 13.78 -1.51
CA GLU A 96 -13.28 14.98 -2.12
C GLU A 96 -12.83 14.68 -3.55
N PRO A 97 -13.51 15.21 -4.58
CA PRO A 97 -13.24 14.84 -5.97
C PRO A 97 -11.93 15.41 -6.50
N HIS A 98 -11.44 16.51 -5.91
CA HIS A 98 -10.25 17.26 -6.35
C HIS A 98 -8.94 16.82 -5.67
N GLN A 99 -9.00 15.83 -4.78
CA GLN A 99 -7.83 15.25 -4.13
C GLN A 99 -7.59 13.83 -4.63
N LEU A 100 -6.36 13.55 -5.07
CA LEU A 100 -5.96 12.24 -5.59
C LEU A 100 -4.73 11.70 -4.86
N CYS A 101 -4.86 10.56 -4.18
CA CYS A 101 -3.75 9.85 -3.55
C CYS A 101 -3.25 8.73 -4.46
N VAL A 102 -2.00 8.84 -4.90
CA VAL A 102 -1.35 7.86 -5.78
C VAL A 102 -0.60 6.83 -4.93
N VAL A 103 -0.91 5.55 -5.12
CA VAL A 103 -0.32 4.42 -4.39
C VAL A 103 0.25 3.37 -5.36
N ALA A 104 1.16 2.52 -4.87
CA ALA A 104 1.80 1.50 -5.69
C ALA A 104 0.88 0.30 -5.93
N SER A 105 0.29 -0.24 -4.86
CA SER A 105 -0.52 -1.46 -4.85
C SER A 105 -1.95 -1.20 -4.36
N PRO A 106 -2.95 -2.00 -4.78
CA PRO A 106 -4.29 -1.91 -4.21
C PRO A 106 -4.33 -2.11 -2.69
N VAL A 107 -3.38 -2.87 -2.13
CA VAL A 107 -3.27 -3.14 -0.70
C VAL A 107 -2.92 -1.87 0.08
N ASP A 108 -2.18 -0.94 -0.53
CA ASP A 108 -1.75 0.30 0.10
C ASP A 108 -2.91 1.27 0.36
N VAL A 109 -4.08 1.02 -0.24
CA VAL A 109 -5.32 1.77 0.05
C VAL A 109 -5.87 1.42 1.44
N LEU A 110 -5.72 0.16 1.87
CA LEU A 110 -6.37 -0.36 3.07
C LEU A 110 -6.00 0.39 4.36
N PRO A 111 -4.74 0.78 4.63
CA PRO A 111 -4.39 1.52 5.83
C PRO A 111 -5.09 2.88 5.93
N PHE A 112 -5.24 3.60 4.81
CA PHE A 112 -5.93 4.89 4.79
C PHE A 112 -7.41 4.74 5.07
N GLU A 113 -8.06 3.76 4.43
CA GLU A 113 -9.48 3.47 4.63
C GLU A 113 -9.75 3.01 6.06
N LYS A 114 -8.89 2.14 6.61
CA LYS A 114 -8.98 1.68 8.01
C LYS A 114 -8.82 2.83 9.01
N ALA A 115 -7.95 3.79 8.72
CA ALA A 115 -7.73 4.93 9.59
C ALA A 115 -8.81 6.02 9.45
N GLY A 116 -9.55 6.05 8.34
CA GLY A 116 -10.72 6.92 8.14
C GLY A 116 -10.46 8.42 8.05
N PHE A 117 -9.18 8.85 8.06
CA PHE A 117 -8.83 10.28 8.01
C PHE A 117 -8.83 10.86 6.58
N TYR A 118 -8.58 10.01 5.58
CA TYR A 118 -8.47 10.46 4.20
C TYR A 118 -9.82 10.33 3.48
N ARG A 119 -10.28 11.42 2.85
CA ARG A 119 -11.56 11.49 2.14
C ARG A 119 -11.43 11.69 0.64
N GLY A 120 -10.22 11.80 0.10
CA GLY A 120 -10.02 11.92 -1.34
C GLY A 120 -10.18 10.59 -2.08
N ARG A 121 -9.81 10.60 -3.36
CA ARG A 121 -9.84 9.43 -4.25
C ARG A 121 -8.44 8.85 -4.41
N TYR A 122 -8.34 7.58 -4.80
CA TYR A 122 -7.05 6.94 -5.05
C TYR A 122 -6.75 6.79 -6.54
N PHE A 123 -5.47 6.55 -6.83
CA PHE A 123 -5.00 6.01 -8.10
C PHE A 123 -3.90 4.99 -7.84
N VAL A 124 -4.12 3.76 -8.26
CA VAL A 124 -3.20 2.64 -8.09
C VAL A 124 -2.37 2.48 -9.37
N LEU A 125 -1.05 2.53 -9.21
CA LEU A 125 -0.10 2.33 -10.30
C LEU A 125 0.04 0.84 -10.69
N GLY A 126 -0.12 -0.06 -9.72
CA GLY A 126 0.03 -1.51 -9.85
C GLY A 126 1.47 -1.98 -9.68
N ARG A 127 2.44 -1.18 -10.09
CA ARG A 127 3.90 -1.40 -9.93
C ARG A 127 4.63 -0.06 -9.82
N LEU A 128 5.91 -0.11 -9.49
CA LEU A 128 6.82 1.04 -9.46
C LEU A 128 7.81 0.95 -10.63
N LEU A 129 8.42 2.08 -10.99
CA LEU A 129 9.54 2.12 -11.92
C LEU A 129 10.72 1.33 -11.33
N SER A 130 11.15 0.30 -12.05
CA SER A 130 12.32 -0.50 -11.67
C SER A 130 13.09 -0.88 -12.93
N PRO A 131 14.14 -0.13 -13.30
CA PRO A 131 15.01 -0.49 -14.41
C PRO A 131 15.68 -1.86 -14.23
N LEU A 132 15.93 -2.26 -12.98
CA LEU A 132 16.54 -3.55 -12.64
C LEU A 132 15.59 -4.72 -12.93
N ASP A 133 14.29 -4.54 -12.67
CA ASP A 133 13.25 -5.53 -12.96
C ASP A 133 12.65 -5.37 -14.38
N GLY A 134 13.22 -4.46 -15.19
CA GLY A 134 12.76 -4.18 -16.55
C GLY A 134 11.44 -3.43 -16.65
N VAL A 135 10.93 -2.84 -15.56
CA VAL A 135 9.67 -2.06 -15.55
C VAL A 135 9.97 -0.62 -15.95
N ARG A 136 9.45 -0.21 -17.11
CA ARG A 136 9.64 1.11 -17.72
C ARG A 136 8.43 2.00 -17.51
N ALA A 137 8.54 3.28 -17.86
CA ALA A 137 7.44 4.23 -17.72
C ALA A 137 6.25 3.88 -18.62
N GLU A 138 6.54 3.31 -19.80
CA GLU A 138 5.54 2.81 -20.74
C GLU A 138 4.69 1.66 -20.18
N ASP A 139 5.22 0.90 -19.20
CA ASP A 139 4.51 -0.22 -18.56
C ASP A 139 3.59 0.21 -17.42
N LEU A 140 3.60 1.50 -17.07
CA LEU A 140 2.85 2.07 -15.97
C LEU A 140 1.69 2.93 -16.49
N PRO A 141 0.58 3.04 -15.74
CA PRO A 141 -0.62 3.74 -16.18
C PRO A 141 -0.49 5.29 -16.09
N PHE A 142 0.67 5.86 -16.42
CA PHE A 142 0.94 7.30 -16.35
C PHE A 142 0.06 8.12 -17.29
N ALA A 143 -0.21 7.62 -18.50
CA ALA A 143 -1.14 8.27 -19.41
C ALA A 143 -2.55 8.35 -18.80
N ARG A 144 -3.04 7.26 -18.19
CA ARG A 144 -4.32 7.23 -17.48
C ARG A 144 -4.31 8.18 -16.28
N LEU A 145 -3.21 8.26 -15.54
CA LEU A 145 -3.04 9.21 -14.43
C LEU A 145 -3.14 10.65 -14.93
N ALA A 146 -2.47 11.01 -16.02
CA ALA A 146 -2.54 12.34 -16.60
C ALA A 146 -3.98 12.69 -17.05
N SER A 147 -4.64 11.80 -17.79
CA SER A 147 -6.04 11.99 -18.18
C SER A 147 -6.96 12.13 -16.98
N ARG A 148 -6.73 11.34 -15.92
CA ARG A 148 -7.51 11.39 -14.68
C ARG A 148 -7.41 12.75 -14.00
N VAL A 149 -6.20 13.30 -13.92
CA VAL A 149 -5.92 14.61 -13.30
C VAL A 149 -6.66 15.73 -14.01
N GLU A 150 -6.65 15.70 -15.34
CA GLU A 150 -7.32 16.69 -16.18
C GLU A 150 -8.85 16.56 -16.12
N GLN A 151 -9.39 15.36 -16.29
CA GLN A 151 -10.84 15.11 -16.34
C GLN A 151 -11.56 15.46 -15.04
N ASP A 152 -10.92 15.22 -13.89
CA ASP A 152 -11.51 15.52 -12.59
C ASP A 152 -11.11 16.88 -12.03
N ALA A 153 -10.33 17.67 -12.77
CA ALA A 153 -9.76 18.92 -12.30
C ALA A 153 -9.10 18.75 -10.91
N ILE A 154 -8.18 17.79 -10.80
CA ILE A 154 -7.49 17.49 -9.55
C ILE A 154 -6.63 18.69 -9.16
N GLY A 155 -6.88 19.27 -7.99
CA GLY A 155 -6.11 20.39 -7.43
C GLY A 155 -4.96 19.93 -6.55
N GLU A 156 -5.05 18.75 -5.96
CA GLU A 156 -3.99 18.16 -5.14
C GLU A 156 -3.75 16.67 -5.48
N MET A 157 -2.49 16.33 -5.74
CA MET A 157 -2.01 14.97 -5.87
C MET A 157 -1.06 14.64 -4.72
N ILE A 158 -1.38 13.59 -3.96
CA ILE A 158 -0.60 13.09 -2.83
C ILE A 158 0.11 11.81 -3.27
N LEU A 159 1.44 11.81 -3.28
CA LEU A 159 2.25 10.64 -3.56
C LEU A 159 2.43 9.82 -2.28
N ALA A 160 1.72 8.70 -2.21
CA ALA A 160 1.77 7.71 -1.14
C ALA A 160 2.49 6.44 -1.62
N LEU A 161 3.75 6.62 -2.00
CA LEU A 161 4.65 5.54 -2.42
C LEU A 161 5.67 5.28 -1.32
N ASP A 162 6.12 4.03 -1.20
CA ASP A 162 7.13 3.63 -0.24
C ASP A 162 8.43 4.45 -0.37
N ALA A 163 9.16 4.57 0.74
CA ALA A 163 10.47 5.22 0.78
C ALA A 163 11.59 4.32 0.23
N SER A 164 11.33 3.59 -0.86
CA SER A 164 12.31 2.76 -1.57
C SER A 164 12.93 3.52 -2.75
N VAL A 165 14.00 2.97 -3.35
CA VAL A 165 14.64 3.56 -4.54
C VAL A 165 13.64 3.66 -5.70
N GLU A 166 12.83 2.64 -5.91
CA GLU A 166 11.78 2.57 -6.94
C GLU A 166 10.65 3.57 -6.66
N GLY A 167 10.24 3.70 -5.39
CA GLY A 167 9.24 4.67 -4.95
C GLY A 167 9.70 6.11 -5.15
N GLU A 168 10.96 6.41 -4.83
CA GLU A 168 11.60 7.70 -5.10
C GLU A 168 11.67 7.98 -6.61
N ALA A 169 12.17 7.03 -7.41
CA ALA A 169 12.29 7.18 -8.85
C ALA A 169 10.92 7.43 -9.51
N THR A 170 9.90 6.68 -9.10
CA THR A 170 8.51 6.84 -9.57
C THR A 170 7.95 8.20 -9.16
N SER A 171 8.18 8.65 -7.92
CA SER A 171 7.73 9.96 -7.44
C SER A 171 8.36 11.10 -8.25
N LEU A 172 9.67 11.03 -8.51
CA LEU A 172 10.39 12.03 -9.30
C LEU A 172 9.93 12.04 -10.76
N TYR A 173 9.62 10.87 -11.32
CA TYR A 173 9.05 10.80 -12.67
C TYR A 173 7.69 11.49 -12.75
N ILE A 174 6.79 11.20 -11.80
CA ILE A 174 5.48 11.86 -11.71
C ILE A 174 5.65 13.37 -11.53
N GLN A 175 6.56 13.81 -10.67
CA GLN A 175 6.87 15.23 -10.48
C GLN A 175 7.28 15.91 -11.79
N ARG A 176 8.17 15.29 -12.57
CA ARG A 176 8.59 15.81 -13.88
C ARG A 176 7.42 15.87 -14.87
N MET A 177 6.58 14.84 -14.89
CA MET A 177 5.43 14.73 -15.79
C MET A 177 4.39 15.85 -15.57
N PHE A 178 4.17 16.26 -14.33
CA PHE A 178 3.24 17.33 -13.98
C PHE A 178 3.90 18.70 -13.75
N SER A 179 5.19 18.84 -14.05
CA SER A 179 5.92 20.10 -13.88
C SER A 179 5.29 21.23 -14.69
N GLY A 180 5.14 22.41 -14.08
CA GLY A 180 4.57 23.60 -14.71
C GLY A 180 3.04 23.63 -14.81
N ARG A 181 2.33 22.60 -14.32
CA ARG A 181 0.87 22.60 -14.22
C ARG A 181 0.41 23.21 -12.90
N ASP A 182 -0.81 23.74 -12.88
CA ASP A 182 -1.49 24.20 -11.66
C ASP A 182 -2.04 23.02 -10.87
N LEU A 183 -1.11 22.25 -10.28
CA LEU A 183 -1.40 21.06 -9.47
C LEU A 183 -0.51 21.09 -8.23
N ARG A 184 -1.12 21.05 -7.05
CA ARG A 184 -0.36 20.86 -5.81
C ARG A 184 0.09 19.41 -5.69
N LEU A 185 1.38 19.18 -5.84
CA LEU A 185 1.98 17.87 -5.59
C LEU A 185 2.52 17.80 -4.16
N SER A 186 2.05 16.84 -3.37
CA SER A 186 2.55 16.55 -2.02
C SER A 186 2.98 15.10 -1.92
N ARG A 187 3.79 14.78 -0.90
CA ARG A 187 4.29 13.42 -0.64
C ARG A 187 4.15 13.12 0.84
N LEU A 188 3.93 11.85 1.18
CA LEU A 188 3.96 11.41 2.57
C LEU A 188 5.28 11.79 3.25
N ALA A 189 5.19 12.18 4.51
CA ALA A 189 6.37 12.44 5.32
C ALA A 189 7.16 11.14 5.54
N THR A 190 8.48 11.22 5.41
CA THR A 190 9.41 10.12 5.70
C THR A 190 10.23 10.48 6.92
N GLY A 191 10.29 9.61 7.92
CA GLY A 191 11.07 9.84 9.12
C GLY A 191 10.82 8.83 10.24
N ILE A 192 11.10 9.25 11.47
CA ILE A 192 11.03 8.40 12.66
C ILE A 192 9.56 8.10 13.01
N PRO A 193 9.19 6.82 13.20
CA PRO A 193 7.82 6.46 13.57
C PRO A 193 7.45 6.98 14.96
N VAL A 194 6.17 7.30 15.16
CA VAL A 194 5.65 7.71 16.46
C VAL A 194 5.83 6.57 17.46
N GLY A 195 6.37 6.88 18.64
CA GLY A 195 6.69 5.89 19.68
C GLY A 195 8.02 5.15 19.46
N GLY A 196 8.72 5.41 18.36
CA GLY A 196 10.09 4.93 18.15
C GLY A 196 11.11 5.70 18.99
N ALA A 197 12.20 5.02 19.37
CA ALA A 197 13.31 5.66 20.07
C ALA A 197 14.46 5.96 19.09
N LEU A 198 14.98 7.19 19.13
CA LEU A 198 16.10 7.64 18.28
C LEU A 198 17.31 6.72 18.38
N ALA A 199 17.59 6.19 19.58
CA ALA A 199 18.71 5.28 19.84
C ALA A 199 18.63 3.97 19.04
N TYR A 200 17.45 3.59 18.54
CA TYR A 200 17.22 2.37 17.77
C TYR A 200 16.78 2.67 16.32
N THR A 201 16.92 3.91 15.88
CA THR A 201 16.62 4.31 14.49
C THR A 201 17.85 4.10 13.62
N ASP A 202 17.67 3.55 12.41
CA ASP A 202 18.76 3.38 11.46
C ASP A 202 19.26 4.74 10.91
N GLU A 203 20.52 4.76 10.47
CA GLU A 203 21.17 5.99 10.00
C GLU A 203 20.46 6.63 8.80
N ALA A 204 19.91 5.83 7.89
CA ALA A 204 19.23 6.33 6.70
C ALA A 204 17.92 7.05 7.07
N THR A 205 17.12 6.45 7.96
CA THR A 205 15.89 7.07 8.50
C THR A 205 16.21 8.34 9.28
N LEU A 206 17.26 8.33 10.10
CA LEU A 206 17.68 9.50 10.88
C LEU A 206 18.11 10.65 9.96
N HIS A 207 18.95 10.36 8.97
CA HIS A 207 19.38 11.33 7.97
C HIS A 207 18.19 11.91 7.20
N ARG A 208 17.25 11.06 6.76
CA ARG A 208 16.04 11.49 6.06
C ARG A 208 15.16 12.39 6.95
N ALA A 209 14.91 11.99 8.19
CA ALA A 209 14.13 12.79 9.14
C ALA A 209 14.77 14.16 9.39
N PHE A 210 16.11 14.22 9.47
CA PHE A 210 16.84 15.47 9.67
C PHE A 210 16.80 16.40 8.46
N GLN A 211 16.88 15.84 7.24
CA GLN A 211 16.74 16.58 5.98
C GLN A 211 15.37 17.26 5.86
N PHE A 212 14.30 16.53 6.22
CA PHE A 212 12.91 17.02 6.15
C PHE A 212 12.38 17.56 7.48
N ARG A 213 13.27 18.03 8.37
CA ARG A 213 12.86 18.62 9.65
C ARG A 213 11.91 19.80 9.40
N ARG A 214 10.90 19.92 10.24
CA ARG A 214 9.90 20.99 10.18
C ARG A 214 10.24 22.03 11.23
N ASP A 215 10.01 23.30 10.90
CA ASP A 215 10.10 24.37 11.88
C ASP A 215 9.09 24.14 13.01
N PHE A 216 9.54 24.41 14.23
CA PHE A 216 8.70 24.33 15.43
C PHE A 216 8.40 25.75 15.90
N ASP A 217 7.12 26.12 15.93
CA ASP A 217 6.69 27.46 16.28
C ASP A 217 7.12 27.83 17.71
N LEU A 218 7.85 28.94 17.85
CA LEU A 218 8.31 29.46 19.13
C LEU A 218 7.22 30.23 19.89
N ASN A 219 6.13 30.62 19.21
CA ASN A 219 4.99 31.32 19.82
C ASN A 219 3.67 30.62 19.45
N PRO A 220 3.46 29.37 19.87
CA PRO A 220 2.29 28.56 19.47
C PRO A 220 0.97 29.05 20.09
N PHE A 221 1.05 29.99 21.04
CA PHE A 221 -0.10 30.58 21.70
C PHE A 221 -0.22 32.06 21.33
N PRO A 222 -1.44 32.56 21.01
CA PRO A 222 -1.66 34.00 20.91
C PRO A 222 -1.22 34.65 22.23
N ALA A 223 -0.68 35.87 22.14
CA ALA A 223 -0.13 36.64 23.27
C ALA A 223 -1.20 36.91 24.34
N GLN A 224 -1.53 35.90 25.14
CA GLN A 224 -2.19 36.04 26.42
C GLN A 224 -1.15 36.68 27.33
N PRO A 225 -1.48 37.77 28.05
CA PRO A 225 -0.60 38.24 29.10
C PRO A 225 -0.43 37.07 30.07
N ILE A 226 0.79 36.55 30.16
CA ILE A 226 1.23 35.69 31.26
C ILE A 226 0.97 36.48 32.54
N SER A 227 -0.22 36.32 33.13
CA SER A 227 -0.47 36.77 34.49
C SER A 227 0.54 36.02 35.36
N GLY A 228 1.42 36.80 35.99
CA GLY A 228 2.69 36.34 36.54
C GLY A 228 2.58 35.47 37.79
N GLN A 229 1.98 34.30 37.66
CA GLN A 229 1.93 33.28 38.71
C GLN A 229 2.76 32.03 38.40
N TRP A 230 3.17 31.81 37.14
CA TRP A 230 3.92 30.61 36.73
C TRP A 230 5.45 30.79 36.67
N PHE A 231 5.97 32.03 36.76
CA PHE A 231 7.40 32.35 36.58
C PHE A 231 8.06 33.02 37.81
N ARG A 232 7.72 32.65 39.05
CA ARG A 232 8.45 33.12 40.26
C ARG A 232 9.76 32.36 40.52
N GLY A 233 10.50 31.97 39.48
CA GLY A 233 11.76 31.24 39.66
C GLY A 233 12.71 31.21 38.47
N TRP A 234 12.31 31.72 37.30
CA TRP A 234 13.18 31.73 36.12
C TRP A 234 13.47 33.17 35.69
N SER A 235 14.65 33.65 36.06
CA SER A 235 15.16 34.95 35.63
C SER A 235 16.12 34.72 34.45
N PRO A 236 15.75 35.02 33.19
CA PRO A 236 16.72 35.10 32.12
C PRO A 236 17.43 36.45 32.26
N ALA A 237 18.56 36.45 32.96
CA ALA A 237 19.46 37.58 32.99
C ALA A 237 19.93 37.88 31.55
N THR A 238 19.84 39.18 31.23
CA THR A 238 20.61 39.94 30.23
C THR A 238 20.38 39.65 28.74
N ARG A 239 19.37 40.34 28.20
CA ARG A 239 19.46 40.95 26.85
C ARG A 239 20.75 41.78 26.76
N ARG A 240 21.69 41.38 25.90
CA ARG A 240 22.60 42.31 25.23
C ARG A 240 22.28 42.35 23.75
N ARG A 241 21.68 43.48 23.34
CA ARG A 241 21.65 43.94 21.95
C ARG A 241 23.06 44.39 21.56
N SER A 242 23.56 43.90 20.43
CA SER A 242 24.42 44.68 19.53
C SER A 242 24.53 43.99 18.16
N ARG A 243 23.76 44.48 17.18
CA ARG A 243 24.17 44.56 15.76
C ARG A 243 25.31 45.62 15.65
N PRO A 244 26.10 45.75 14.54
CA PRO A 244 25.81 45.37 13.14
C PRO A 244 26.97 44.82 12.27
N ARG A 245 26.60 44.30 11.10
CA ARG A 245 27.26 44.28 9.76
C ARG A 245 28.79 44.11 9.65
N ARG A 246 29.22 43.05 8.95
CA ARG A 246 29.76 43.10 7.58
C ARG A 246 29.45 41.80 6.86
#